data_AF-A0A0T9RTW1-F1
#
_entry.id   AF-A0A0T9RTW1-F1
#
_cell.length_a   1.000
_cell.length_b   1.000
_cell.length_c   1.000
_cell.angle_alpha   90.00
_cell.angle_beta   90.00
_cell.angle_gamma   90.00
#
_symmetry.space_group_name_H-M   'P 1'
#
loop_
_entity.id
_entity.type
_entity.pdbx_description
1 polymer ?
#
loop_
_entity_poly.entity_id
_entity_poly.type
_entity_poly.pdbx_seq_one_letter_code
_entity_poly.pdbx_strand_id
1 'polypeptide(L)' 'MAEGEKGTHYADFECYGFDSLKALQKFRKSFPEKMKGEYCYQLSTCAMSNGRYKNIDIVSADHYKQFIKLVKASGINI' A
#
# COMPACT_ATOMS: atom_id res chain seq x y z
N MET A 1 1.93 -1.20 1.59
CA MET A 1 2.79 -0.92 0.43
C MET A 1 3.76 -2.08 0.29
N ALA A 2 4.03 -2.52 -0.92
CA ALA A 2 5.08 -3.48 -1.20
C ALA A 2 6.10 -2.84 -2.15
N GLU A 3 7.39 -3.09 -1.96
CA GLU A 3 8.49 -2.71 -2.84
C GLU A 3 9.21 -3.96 -3.32
N GLY A 4 9.55 -4.02 -4.61
CA GLY A 4 10.46 -5.05 -5.11
C GLY A 4 11.26 -4.56 -6.31
N GLU A 5 12.25 -5.36 -6.70
CA GLU A 5 12.93 -5.15 -7.97
C GLU A 5 12.02 -5.50 -9.14
N LYS A 6 12.21 -4.80 -10.25
CA LYS A 6 11.40 -5.04 -11.45
C LYS A 6 11.60 -6.47 -11.95
N GLY A 7 10.48 -7.17 -12.17
CA GLY A 7 10.48 -8.53 -12.71
C GLY A 7 10.80 -9.62 -11.69
N THR A 8 10.92 -9.30 -10.40
CA THR A 8 10.95 -10.32 -9.34
C THR A 8 9.53 -10.75 -8.97
N HIS A 9 9.40 -11.92 -8.33
CA HIS A 9 8.11 -12.42 -7.91
C HIS A 9 7.57 -11.57 -6.75
N TYR A 10 6.26 -11.28 -6.72
CA TYR A 10 5.66 -10.46 -5.65
C TYR A 10 5.87 -11.01 -4.23
N ALA A 11 6.16 -12.30 -4.09
CA ALA A 11 6.50 -12.91 -2.81
C ALA A 11 7.84 -12.42 -2.24
N ASP A 12 8.72 -11.90 -3.09
CA ASP A 12 10.03 -11.37 -2.72
C ASP A 12 9.98 -9.87 -2.40
N PHE A 13 8.80 -9.24 -2.52
CA PHE A 13 8.64 -7.83 -2.23
C PHE A 13 8.65 -7.58 -0.73
N GLU A 14 9.38 -6.54 -0.32
CA GLU A 14 9.36 -6.07 1.07
C GLU A 14 8.03 -5.36 1.34
N CYS A 15 7.29 -5.84 2.34
CA CYS A 15 5.96 -5.34 2.68
C CYS A 15 5.99 -4.39 3.88
N TYR A 16 5.33 -3.25 3.74
CA TYR A 16 5.23 -2.19 4.73
C TYR A 16 3.76 -1.87 5.05
N GLY A 17 3.41 -1.96 6.33
CA GLY A 17 2.11 -1.56 6.87
C GLY A 17 2.13 -0.13 7.40
N PHE A 18 1.05 0.62 7.14
CA PHE A 18 0.87 1.98 7.64
C PHE A 18 -0.57 2.16 8.13
N ASP A 19 -0.74 2.89 9.23
CA ASP A 19 -2.03 3.22 9.82
C ASP A 19 -2.68 4.47 9.20
N SER A 20 -1.89 5.28 8.48
CA SER A 20 -2.33 6.56 7.94
C SER A 20 -1.56 6.97 6.68
N LEU A 21 -2.17 7.84 5.85
CA LEU A 21 -1.48 8.42 4.69
C LEU A 21 -0.27 9.27 5.10
N LYS A 22 -0.33 9.90 6.27
CA LYS A 22 0.77 10.71 6.82
C LYS A 22 1.98 9.83 7.18
N ALA A 23 1.76 8.66 7.77
CA ALA A 23 2.82 7.70 8.07
C ALA A 23 3.48 7.20 6.78
N LEU A 24 2.70 6.83 5.76
CA LEU A 24 3.21 6.47 4.44
C LEU A 24 4.04 7.59 3.82
N GLN A 25 3.54 8.83 3.86
CA GLN A 25 4.25 9.98 3.30
C GLN A 25 5.58 10.26 4.04
N LYS A 26 5.60 10.10 5.37
CA LYS A 26 6.81 10.23 6.18
C LYS A 26 7.83 9.16 5.80
N PHE A 27 7.41 7.89 5.68
CA PHE A 27 8.28 6.79 5.27
C PHE A 27 8.95 7.07 3.92
N ARG A 28 8.16 7.44 2.90
CA ARG A 28 8.68 7.76 1.56
C ARG A 28 9.71 8.90 1.57
N LYS A 29 9.57 9.88 2.48
CA LYS A 29 10.53 10.98 2.62
C LYS A 29 11.79 10.56 3.35
N SER A 30 11.67 9.68 4.34
CA SER A 30 12.79 9.20 5.15
C SER A 30 13.65 8.17 4.42
N PHE A 31 13.07 7.40 3.49
CA PHE A 31 13.74 6.30 2.79
C PHE A 31 13.58 6.43 1.26
N PRO A 32 14.13 7.48 0.62
CA PRO A 32 14.05 7.65 -0.83
C PRO A 32 14.75 6.54 -1.62
N GLU A 33 15.71 5.83 -1.02
CA GLU A 33 16.38 4.66 -1.60
C GLU A 33 15.44 3.47 -1.76
N LYS A 34 14.46 3.32 -0.86
CA LYS A 34 13.35 2.37 -0.93
C LYS A 34 12.26 2.81 -1.93
N MET A 35 12.54 3.84 -2.74
CA MET A 35 11.62 4.41 -3.75
C MET A 35 12.15 4.27 -5.20
N LYS A 36 13.15 3.40 -5.41
CA LYS A 36 13.83 3.15 -6.71
C LYS A 36 13.31 1.95 -7.52
N GLY A 37 12.57 1.02 -6.91
CA GLY A 37 12.06 -0.21 -7.52
C GLY A 37 10.63 -0.11 -8.08
N GLU A 38 9.96 -1.25 -8.17
CA GLU A 38 8.52 -1.35 -8.43
C GLU A 38 7.73 -1.35 -7.12
N TYR A 39 6.55 -0.76 -7.16
CA TYR A 39 5.72 -0.57 -5.98
C TYR A 39 4.30 -1.05 -6.23
N CYS A 40 3.70 -1.61 -5.18
CA CYS A 40 2.26 -1.77 -5.09
C CYS A 40 1.76 -1.07 -3.82
N TYR A 41 0.80 -0.17 -3.99
CA TYR A 41 0.08 0.48 -2.89
C TYR A 41 -1.28 -0.18 -2.76
N GLN A 42 -1.65 -0.53 -1.54
CA GLN A 42 -2.92 -1.17 -1.23
C GLN A 42 -3.48 -0.55 0.05
N LEU A 43 -4.73 -0.13 -0.01
CA LEU A 43 -5.55 0.17 1.15
C LEU A 43 -6.51 -1.01 1.31
N SER A 44 -6.39 -1.68 2.45
CA SER A 44 -7.26 -2.78 2.81
C SER A 44 -7.85 -2.55 4.19
N THR A 45 -8.98 -3.19 4.44
CA THR A 45 -9.56 -3.29 5.78
C THR A 45 -9.62 -4.73 6.22
N CYS A 46 -9.41 -4.97 7.51
CA CYS A 46 -9.55 -6.29 8.08
C CYS A 46 -11.02 -6.52 8.44
N ALA A 47 -11.66 -7.49 7.80
CA ALA A 47 -13.04 -7.84 8.06
C ALA A 47 -13.20 -9.34 8.31
N MET A 48 -14.16 -9.71 9.16
CA MET A 48 -14.49 -11.11 9.38
C MET A 48 -15.38 -11.62 8.25
N SER A 49 -14.93 -12.67 7.56
CA SER A 49 -15.66 -13.35 6.48
C SER A 49 -15.61 -14.86 6.72
N ASN A 50 -16.78 -15.50 6.85
CA ASN A 50 -16.91 -16.93 7.14
C ASN A 50 -16.09 -17.39 8.37
N GLY A 51 -16.15 -16.62 9.46
CA GLY A 51 -15.45 -16.93 10.70
C GLY A 51 -13.92 -16.77 10.65
N ARG A 52 -13.36 -16.19 9.58
CA ARG A 52 -11.93 -15.86 9.47
C ARG A 52 -11.74 -14.39 9.14
N TYR A 53 -10.76 -13.75 9.78
CA TYR A 53 -10.33 -12.42 9.39
C TYR A 53 -9.64 -12.47 8.03
N LYS A 54 -10.05 -11.58 7.12
CA LYS A 54 -9.44 -11.40 5.81
C LYS A 54 -9.19 -9.92 5.57
N ASN A 55 -8.09 -9.64 4.89
CA ASN A 55 -7.88 -8.33 4.30
C ASN A 55 -8.77 -8.22 3.06
N ILE A 56 -9.63 -7.20 3.05
CA ILE A 56 -10.44 -6.82 1.90
C ILE A 56 -9.77 -5.62 1.25
N ASP A 57 -9.41 -5.77 -0.02
CA ASP A 57 -8.78 -4.70 -0.78
C ASP A 57 -9.82 -3.69 -1.24
N ILE A 58 -9.57 -2.43 -0.91
CA ILE A 58 -10.47 -1.32 -1.21
C ILE A 58 -9.90 -0.54 -2.40
N VAL A 59 -8.61 -0.22 -2.35
CA VAL A 59 -7.90 0.54 -3.38
C VAL A 59 -6.54 -0.09 -3.59
N SER A 60 -6.16 -0.30 -4.86
CA SER A 60 -4.79 -0.61 -5.25
C SER A 60 -4.30 0.30 -6.37
N ALA A 61 -3.00 0.57 -6.40
CA ALA A 61 -2.33 1.23 -7.52
C ALA A 61 -0.82 1.03 -7.42
N ASP A 62 -0.15 1.04 -8.56
CA ASP A 62 1.32 0.87 -8.60
C ASP A 62 2.06 2.22 -8.51
N HIS A 63 1.31 3.32 -8.54
CA HIS A 63 1.86 4.67 -8.52
C HIS A 63 1.29 5.51 -7.36
N TYR A 64 2.19 6.12 -6.57
CA TYR A 64 1.81 6.85 -5.35
C TYR A 64 0.76 7.95 -5.59
N LYS A 65 0.92 8.78 -6.62
CA LYS A 65 -0.05 9.87 -6.90
C LYS A 65 -1.45 9.32 -7.24
N GLN A 66 -1.50 8.20 -7.96
CA GLN A 66 -2.75 7.54 -8.31
C GLN A 66 -3.39 6.92 -7.07
N PHE A 67 -2.60 6.23 -6.24
CA PHE A 67 -3.05 5.69 -4.97
C PHE A 67 -3.70 6.78 -4.09
N ILE A 68 -3.02 7.92 -3.88
CA ILE A 68 -3.56 9.02 -3.08
C ILE A 68 -4.86 9.57 -3.67
N LYS A 69 -4.96 9.66 -5.00
CA LYS A 69 -6.19 10.12 -5.67
C LYS A 69 -7.34 9.15 -5.42
N LEU A 70 -7.09 7.84 -5.52
CA LEU A 70 -8.11 6.80 -5.31
C LEU A 70 -8.54 6.69 -3.84
N VAL A 71 -7.60 6.78 -2.89
CA VAL A 71 -7.95 6.80 -1.45
C VAL A 71 -8.79 8.03 -1.11
N LYS A 72 -8.49 9.21 -1.65
CA LYS A 72 -9.33 10.39 -1.46
C LYS A 72 -10.71 10.22 -2.09
N ALA A 73 -10.79 9.58 -3.26
CA ALA A 73 -12.04 9.33 -3.97
C ALA A 73 -12.92 8.26 -3.28
N SER A 74 -12.32 7.33 -2.51
CA SER A 74 -13.10 6.33 -1.77
C SER A 74 -13.81 6.91 -0.55
N GLY A 75 -13.48 8.15 -0.15
CA GLY A 75 -14.06 8.79 1.04
C GLY A 75 -13.56 8.20 2.36
N ILE A 76 -12.59 7.29 2.32
CA ILE A 76 -12.01 6.67 3.51
C ILE A 76 -10.97 7.63 4.12
N ASN A 77 -11.14 7.92 5.40
CA ASN A 77 -10.18 8.71 6.16
C ASN A 77 -9.23 7.78 6.92
N ILE A 78 -7.96 7.79 6.55
CA ILE A 78 -6.85 7.02 7.16
C ILE A 78 -5.63 7.89 7.44
#